data_AF-A0A420RHI4-F1
#
_entry.id   AF-A0A420RHI4-F1
#
_cell.length_a   1.000
_cell.length_b   1.000
_cell.length_c   1.000
_cell.angle_alpha   90.00
_cell.angle_beta   90.00
_cell.angle_gamma   90.00
#
_symmetry.space_group_name_H-M   'P 1'
#
loop_
_entity.id
_entity.type
_entity.pdbx_description
1 polymer ?
#
loop_
_entity_poly.entity_id
_entity_poly.type
_entity_poly.pdbx_seq_one_letter_code
_entity_poly.pdbx_strand_id
1 'polypeptide(L)'
;MIPSILLALAGVSFAALEPRQVMHQARNQPSFISSRDLSEAESEPCKFISQAYVEAEPEPGKPVVLAIPPSVGIACLKSVPLDKKRDLELLDYLEPLIGFQSTLEILADPPKEYLFPGVDVLGGFDKIRSKLENNKYETQYEVMTDLRSLVSFSNSLYNGVLTIIVCRCK
;
A
#
# COMPACT_ATOMS: atom_id res chain seq x y z
N MET A 1 -42.37 -5.93 -46.10
CA MET A 1 -42.66 -6.39 -44.72
C MET A 1 -41.53 -7.33 -44.31
N ILE A 2 -40.80 -6.92 -43.27
CA ILE A 2 -39.64 -7.61 -42.64
C ILE A 2 -40.20 -8.70 -41.71
N PRO A 3 -39.54 -9.86 -41.51
CA PRO A 3 -38.66 -10.02 -40.35
C PRO A 3 -37.33 -10.71 -40.71
N SER A 4 -36.18 -10.10 -40.43
CA SER A 4 -35.50 -10.03 -39.12
C SER A 4 -34.63 -11.26 -38.88
N ILE A 5 -33.38 -11.10 -39.29
CA ILE A 5 -32.23 -11.96 -39.00
C ILE A 5 -32.02 -12.01 -37.48
N LEU A 6 -32.09 -13.20 -36.89
CA LEU A 6 -31.67 -13.43 -35.51
C LEU A 6 -30.13 -13.43 -35.47
N LEU A 7 -29.52 -12.32 -35.10
CA LEU A 7 -28.14 -12.30 -34.61
C LEU A 7 -28.14 -12.77 -33.16
N ALA A 8 -27.76 -14.03 -32.94
CA ALA A 8 -27.44 -14.53 -31.61
C ALA A 8 -26.08 -13.94 -31.18
N LEU A 9 -26.10 -12.86 -30.39
CA LEU A 9 -24.92 -12.42 -29.66
C LEU A 9 -24.65 -13.45 -28.55
N ALA A 10 -23.61 -14.26 -28.73
CA ALA A 10 -23.03 -15.06 -27.67
C ALA A 10 -22.45 -14.09 -26.63
N GLY A 11 -23.21 -13.81 -25.58
CA GLY A 11 -22.72 -13.12 -24.40
C GLY A 11 -21.69 -14.00 -23.72
N VAL A 12 -20.41 -13.69 -23.90
CA VAL A 12 -19.36 -14.16 -22.99
C VAL A 12 -19.66 -13.55 -21.62
N SER A 13 -20.26 -14.36 -20.76
CA SER A 13 -20.37 -14.05 -19.34
C SER A 13 -18.95 -14.09 -18.78
N PHE A 14 -18.31 -12.93 -18.67
CA PHE A 14 -17.21 -12.78 -17.73
C PHE A 14 -17.81 -12.99 -16.35
N ALA A 15 -17.59 -14.17 -15.78
CA ALA A 15 -17.82 -14.38 -14.37
C ALA A 15 -16.87 -13.44 -13.62
N ALA A 16 -17.35 -12.24 -13.29
CA ALA A 16 -16.69 -11.35 -12.35
C ALA A 16 -16.66 -12.11 -11.02
N LEU A 17 -15.52 -12.70 -10.68
CA LEU A 17 -15.27 -13.28 -9.38
C LEU A 17 -15.48 -12.18 -8.33
N GLU A 18 -16.59 -12.25 -7.60
CA GLU A 18 -16.84 -11.34 -6.49
C GLU A 18 -15.70 -11.44 -5.48
N PRO A 19 -15.15 -10.33 -4.97
CA PRO A 19 -14.04 -10.30 -4.01
C PRO A 19 -14.24 -11.22 -2.79
N ARG A 20 -15.50 -11.49 -2.45
CA ARG A 20 -15.93 -12.33 -1.33
C ARG A 20 -15.55 -13.81 -1.51
N GLN A 21 -15.58 -14.33 -2.73
CA GLN A 21 -15.26 -15.75 -3.02
C GLN A 21 -13.76 -16.03 -2.83
N VAL A 22 -12.90 -15.08 -3.19
CA VAL A 22 -11.43 -15.19 -3.06
C VAL A 22 -11.01 -15.34 -1.60
N MET A 23 -11.63 -14.59 -0.67
CA MET A 23 -11.32 -14.65 0.76
C MET A 23 -11.74 -15.99 1.39
N HIS A 24 -12.81 -16.63 0.92
CA HIS A 24 -13.24 -17.94 1.41
C HIS A 24 -12.29 -19.06 0.96
N GLN A 25 -11.75 -18.98 -0.25
CA GLN A 25 -10.78 -19.94 -0.77
C GLN A 25 -9.48 -19.94 0.05
N ALA A 26 -8.98 -18.75 0.41
CA ALA A 26 -7.76 -18.57 1.20
C ALA A 26 -7.84 -19.24 2.59
N ARG A 27 -9.03 -19.28 3.21
CA ARG A 27 -9.23 -19.88 4.55
C ARG A 27 -9.02 -21.39 4.58
N ASN A 28 -9.29 -22.08 3.46
CA ASN A 28 -9.25 -23.54 3.39
C ASN A 28 -7.97 -24.06 2.73
N GLN A 29 -7.05 -23.17 2.34
CA GLN A 29 -5.79 -23.55 1.70
C GLN A 29 -4.84 -24.10 2.77
N PRO A 30 -4.22 -25.27 2.56
CA PRO A 30 -3.32 -25.86 3.54
C PRO A 30 -2.12 -24.95 3.77
N SER A 31 -1.77 -24.71 5.03
CA SER A 31 -0.55 -24.00 5.42
C SER A 31 0.65 -24.90 5.11
N PHE A 32 1.43 -24.55 4.09
CA PHE A 32 2.65 -25.27 3.70
C PHE A 32 3.87 -24.94 4.58
N ILE A 33 3.68 -24.24 5.70
CA ILE A 33 4.78 -23.69 6.51
C ILE A 33 5.27 -24.72 7.53
N SER A 34 6.53 -25.12 7.38
CA SER A 34 7.30 -25.94 8.32
C SER A 34 8.06 -25.10 9.34
N SER A 35 8.56 -25.72 10.41
CA SER A 35 9.44 -25.07 11.39
C SER A 35 10.75 -24.55 10.78
N ARG A 36 11.23 -25.18 9.69
CA ARG A 36 12.39 -24.68 8.92
C ARG A 36 12.05 -23.39 8.18
N ASP A 37 10.87 -23.34 7.58
CA ASP A 37 10.36 -22.19 6.85
C ASP A 37 10.16 -20.98 7.79
N LEU A 38 9.74 -21.23 9.04
CA LEU A 38 9.68 -20.20 10.07
C LEU A 38 11.07 -19.65 10.43
N SER A 39 12.10 -20.51 10.52
CA SER A 39 13.47 -20.04 10.81
C SER A 39 14.08 -19.22 9.68
N GLU A 40 13.79 -19.58 8.41
CA GLU A 40 14.27 -18.82 7.26
C GLU A 40 13.47 -17.52 7.06
N ALA A 41 12.18 -17.52 7.41
CA ALA A 41 11.37 -16.30 7.49
C ALA A 41 11.85 -15.34 8.59
N GLU A 42 12.46 -15.83 9.67
CA GLU A 42 13.04 -15.00 10.73
C GLU A 42 14.38 -14.35 10.31
N SER A 43 15.20 -15.03 9.50
CA SER A 43 16.50 -14.48 9.07
C SER A 43 16.43 -13.64 7.79
N GLU A 44 15.63 -14.06 6.80
CA GLU A 44 15.53 -13.40 5.49
C GLU A 44 14.06 -13.30 5.04
N PRO A 45 13.21 -12.54 5.77
CA PRO A 45 11.76 -12.53 5.57
C PRO A 45 11.31 -12.15 4.15
N CYS A 46 11.99 -11.19 3.51
CA CYS A 46 11.65 -10.81 2.13
C CYS A 46 12.00 -11.89 1.11
N LYS A 47 13.10 -12.62 1.34
CA LYS A 47 13.49 -13.75 0.48
C LYS A 47 12.47 -14.87 0.58
N PHE A 48 12.04 -15.22 1.80
CA PHE A 48 10.99 -16.20 2.02
C PHE A 48 9.71 -15.85 1.24
N ILE A 49 9.24 -14.59 1.33
CA ILE A 49 8.06 -14.15 0.57
C ILE A 49 8.30 -14.26 -0.94
N SER A 50 9.48 -13.87 -1.43
CA SER A 50 9.81 -13.95 -2.86
C SER A 50 9.84 -15.38 -3.38
N GLN A 51 10.37 -16.33 -2.59
CA GLN A 51 10.41 -17.75 -2.91
C GLN A 51 8.99 -18.33 -2.93
N ALA A 52 8.21 -18.06 -1.89
CA ALA A 52 6.81 -18.51 -1.82
C ALA A 52 5.97 -17.98 -3.00
N TYR A 53 6.24 -16.78 -3.50
CA TYR A 53 5.60 -16.24 -4.70
C TYR A 53 6.01 -16.99 -5.97
N VAL A 54 7.30 -17.31 -6.13
CA VAL A 54 7.81 -18.07 -7.29
C VAL A 54 7.25 -19.49 -7.30
N GLU A 55 7.25 -20.16 -6.15
CA GLU A 55 6.73 -21.52 -5.97
C GLU A 55 5.21 -21.63 -6.21
N ALA A 56 4.48 -20.53 -6.03
CA ALA A 56 3.06 -20.47 -6.34
C ALA A 56 2.74 -20.47 -7.84
N GLU A 57 3.75 -20.39 -8.72
CA GLU A 57 3.64 -20.43 -10.18
C GLU A 57 2.45 -19.59 -10.71
N PRO A 58 2.49 -18.26 -10.52
CA PRO A 58 1.31 -17.44 -10.74
C PRO A 58 0.91 -17.37 -12.21
N GLU A 59 -0.33 -17.74 -12.50
CA GLU A 59 -0.88 -17.62 -13.85
C GLU A 59 -1.24 -16.16 -14.21
N PRO A 60 -0.94 -15.70 -15.43
CA PRO A 60 -1.30 -14.35 -15.88
C PRO A 60 -2.80 -14.09 -15.76
N GLY A 61 -3.17 -12.97 -15.12
CA GLY A 61 -4.56 -12.54 -14.95
C GLY A 61 -5.32 -13.25 -13.83
N LYS A 62 -4.68 -14.14 -13.06
CA LYS A 62 -5.27 -14.76 -11.87
C LYS A 62 -4.68 -14.19 -10.57
N PRO A 63 -5.49 -14.03 -9.51
CA PRO A 63 -4.98 -13.57 -8.22
C PRO A 63 -4.11 -14.66 -7.58
N VAL A 64 -2.93 -14.25 -7.11
CA VAL A 64 -2.01 -15.11 -6.34
C VAL A 64 -2.39 -15.02 -4.87
N VAL A 65 -2.73 -16.15 -4.27
CA VAL A 65 -3.10 -16.24 -2.85
C VAL A 65 -2.03 -17.02 -2.11
N LEU A 66 -1.20 -16.30 -1.36
CA LEU A 66 -0.15 -16.87 -0.51
C LEU A 66 -0.64 -16.92 0.95
N ALA A 67 -0.57 -18.08 1.57
CA ALA A 67 -0.90 -18.26 2.98
C ALA A 67 0.32 -17.95 3.86
N ILE A 68 0.73 -16.67 3.91
CA ILE A 68 1.88 -16.20 4.69
C ILE A 68 1.41 -15.47 5.95
N PRO A 69 1.96 -15.75 7.14
CA PRO A 69 1.64 -15.02 8.36
C PRO A 69 1.93 -13.53 8.20
N PRO A 70 1.04 -12.63 8.67
CA PRO A 70 1.26 -11.19 8.59
C PRO A 70 2.57 -10.72 9.25
N SER A 71 3.02 -11.42 10.30
CA SER A 71 4.28 -11.15 10.99
C SER A 71 5.49 -11.22 10.06
N VAL A 72 5.51 -12.18 9.12
CA VAL A 72 6.60 -12.34 8.14
C VAL A 72 6.60 -11.17 7.15
N GLY A 73 5.42 -10.73 6.71
CA GLY A 73 5.28 -9.54 5.87
C GLY A 73 5.83 -8.28 6.54
N ILE A 74 5.46 -8.05 7.81
CA ILE A 74 5.98 -6.92 8.59
C ILE A 74 7.48 -7.04 8.83
N ALA A 75 7.99 -8.24 9.12
CA ALA A 75 9.42 -8.48 9.27
C ALA A 75 10.19 -8.15 7.98
N CYS A 76 9.64 -8.52 6.81
CA CYS A 76 10.21 -8.14 5.52
C CYS A 76 10.27 -6.62 5.37
N LEU A 77 9.17 -5.91 5.59
CA LEU A 77 9.16 -4.46 5.47
C LEU A 77 10.17 -3.78 6.42
N LYS A 78 10.29 -4.26 7.65
CA LYS A 78 11.26 -3.77 8.63
C LYS A 78 12.70 -4.16 8.31
N SER A 79 12.93 -5.18 7.49
CA SER A 79 14.29 -5.56 7.05
C SER A 79 14.85 -4.59 5.99
N VAL A 80 14.02 -3.75 5.38
CA VAL A 80 14.45 -2.80 4.34
C VAL A 80 15.29 -1.68 4.99
N PRO A 81 16.56 -1.51 4.55
CA PRO A 81 17.42 -0.49 5.11
C PRO A 81 16.91 0.92 4.80
N LEU A 82 17.06 1.82 5.76
CA LEU A 82 16.72 3.23 5.60
C LEU A 82 17.61 3.90 4.55
N ASP A 83 17.01 4.63 3.61
CA ASP A 83 17.74 5.54 2.71
C ASP A 83 17.35 6.99 2.97
N LYS A 84 18.00 7.56 3.98
CA LYS A 84 17.77 8.94 4.43
C LYS A 84 17.85 9.96 3.30
N LYS A 85 18.78 9.78 2.35
CA LYS A 85 18.96 10.75 1.26
C LYS A 85 17.74 10.70 0.33
N ARG A 86 17.33 9.51 -0.11
CA ARG A 86 16.14 9.35 -0.96
C ARG A 86 14.86 9.80 -0.25
N ASP A 87 14.76 9.58 1.05
CA ASP A 87 13.59 10.03 1.82
C ASP A 87 13.48 11.55 1.91
N LEU A 88 14.61 12.25 2.12
CA LEU A 88 14.64 13.71 2.08
C LEU A 88 14.27 14.24 0.68
N GLU A 89 14.85 13.66 -0.38
CA GLU A 89 14.51 13.98 -1.76
C GLU A 89 13.02 13.70 -2.08
N LEU A 90 12.44 12.66 -1.49
CA LEU A 90 11.02 12.37 -1.61
C LEU A 90 10.16 13.46 -0.96
N LEU A 91 10.51 13.92 0.25
CA LEU A 91 9.79 15.01 0.91
C LEU A 91 9.84 16.28 0.07
N ASP A 92 11.01 16.63 -0.47
CA ASP A 92 11.19 17.80 -1.33
C ASP A 92 10.39 17.68 -2.64
N TYR A 93 10.25 16.48 -3.19
CA TYR A 93 9.41 16.22 -4.36
C TYR A 93 7.91 16.34 -4.05
N LEU A 94 7.50 15.84 -2.88
CA LEU A 94 6.09 15.78 -2.50
C LEU A 94 5.53 17.13 -2.03
N GLU A 95 6.35 17.95 -1.37
CA GLU A 95 5.94 19.25 -0.81
C GLU A 95 5.22 20.17 -1.83
N PRO A 96 5.77 20.46 -3.03
CA PRO A 96 5.08 21.29 -4.02
C PRO A 96 3.83 20.61 -4.59
N LEU A 97 3.84 19.28 -4.73
CA LEU A 97 2.68 18.53 -5.22
C LEU A 97 1.51 18.62 -4.23
N ILE A 98 1.80 18.53 -2.94
CA ILE A 98 0.80 18.65 -1.87
C ILE A 98 0.20 20.06 -1.86
N GLY A 99 1.02 21.09 -2.00
CA GLY A 99 0.55 22.47 -2.10
C GLY A 99 -0.36 22.69 -3.33
N PHE A 100 -0.08 22.02 -4.44
CA PHE A 100 -0.92 22.09 -5.64
C PHE A 100 -2.21 21.27 -5.52
N GLN A 101 -2.16 20.09 -4.89
CA GLN A 101 -3.29 19.16 -4.81
C GLN A 101 -4.21 19.40 -3.60
N SER A 102 -3.85 20.33 -2.70
CA SER A 102 -4.56 20.52 -1.43
C SER A 102 -4.77 22.00 -1.12
N THR A 103 -5.86 22.31 -0.44
CA THR A 103 -6.06 23.61 0.20
C THR A 103 -5.56 23.56 1.63
N LEU A 104 -4.26 23.81 1.82
CA LEU A 104 -3.56 23.60 3.10
C LEU A 104 -4.13 24.42 4.27
N GLU A 105 -4.61 25.64 4.01
CA GLU A 105 -5.22 26.50 5.03
C GLU A 105 -6.48 25.88 5.63
N ILE A 106 -7.40 25.39 4.77
CA ILE A 106 -8.63 24.72 5.19
C ILE A 106 -8.32 23.38 5.86
N LEU A 107 -7.24 22.70 5.45
CA LEU A 107 -6.81 21.47 6.11
C LEU A 107 -6.29 21.73 7.52
N ALA A 108 -5.52 22.78 7.74
CA ALA A 108 -4.96 23.10 9.05
C ALA A 108 -6.03 23.63 10.03
N ASP A 109 -6.94 24.47 9.54
CA ASP A 109 -8.03 25.06 10.33
C ASP A 109 -9.38 24.88 9.62
N PRO A 110 -10.00 23.68 9.75
CA PRO A 110 -11.24 23.40 9.05
C PRO A 110 -12.42 24.16 9.69
N PRO A 111 -13.44 24.54 8.91
CA PRO A 111 -14.69 25.09 9.43
C PRO A 111 -15.35 24.17 10.46
N LYS A 112 -16.16 24.74 11.36
CA LYS A 112 -16.79 24.00 12.46
C LYS A 112 -17.71 22.87 11.99
N GLU A 113 -18.23 22.98 10.78
CA GLU A 113 -19.12 21.99 10.16
C GLU A 113 -18.34 20.78 9.59
N TYR A 114 -17.01 20.87 9.52
CA TYR A 114 -16.16 19.78 9.02
C TYR A 114 -16.05 18.67 10.05
N LEU A 115 -16.27 17.42 9.61
CA LEU A 115 -16.34 16.25 10.51
C LEU A 115 -14.98 15.73 10.95
N PHE A 116 -13.90 16.22 10.34
CA PHE A 116 -12.54 15.76 10.59
C PHE A 116 -11.71 16.85 11.28
N PRO A 117 -10.77 16.46 12.15
CA PRO A 117 -9.86 17.41 12.77
C PRO A 117 -8.95 18.04 11.71
N GLY A 118 -8.46 19.24 12.00
CA GLY A 118 -7.43 19.89 11.19
C GLY A 118 -6.12 19.11 11.21
N VAL A 119 -5.42 19.11 10.09
CA VAL A 119 -4.14 18.43 9.89
C VAL A 119 -3.14 19.39 9.26
N ASP A 120 -2.07 19.68 9.98
CA ASP A 120 -0.91 20.42 9.48
C ASP A 120 0.03 19.47 8.71
N VAL A 121 -0.16 19.41 7.39
CA VAL A 121 0.60 18.52 6.52
C VAL A 121 2.06 18.96 6.38
N LEU A 122 2.30 20.27 6.21
CA LEU A 122 3.65 20.80 6.03
C LEU A 122 4.47 20.67 7.33
N GLY A 123 3.87 21.01 8.49
CA GLY A 123 4.53 20.76 9.77
C GLY A 123 4.70 19.26 10.07
N GLY A 124 3.85 18.41 9.52
CA GLY A 124 4.06 16.96 9.50
C GLY A 124 5.30 16.54 8.70
N PHE A 125 5.49 17.12 7.51
CA PHE A 125 6.69 16.89 6.67
C PHE A 125 7.95 17.37 7.37
N ASP A 126 7.92 18.54 7.99
CA ASP A 126 9.06 19.08 8.75
C ASP A 126 9.43 18.20 9.95
N LYS A 127 8.44 17.59 10.63
CA LYS A 127 8.70 16.62 11.70
C LYS A 127 9.39 15.36 11.16
N ILE A 128 8.96 14.84 10.01
CA ILE A 128 9.60 13.67 9.38
C ILE A 128 11.02 14.02 8.93
N ARG A 129 11.22 15.18 8.28
CA ARG A 129 12.53 15.73 7.89
C ARG A 129 13.46 15.83 9.10
N SER A 130 12.98 16.42 10.19
CA SER A 130 13.74 16.53 11.45
C SER A 130 14.09 15.17 12.05
N LYS A 131 13.18 14.19 12.03
CA LYS A 131 13.47 12.83 12.51
C LYS A 131 14.53 12.13 11.65
N LEU A 132 14.46 12.27 10.32
CA LEU A 132 15.48 11.77 9.39
C LEU A 132 16.84 12.41 9.68
N GLU A 133 16.90 13.74 9.77
CA GLU A 133 18.12 14.50 10.05
C GLU A 133 18.78 14.09 11.37
N ASN A 134 17.97 13.88 12.41
CA ASN A 134 18.40 13.48 13.74
C ASN A 134 18.56 11.96 13.94
N ASN A 135 18.54 11.17 12.86
CA ASN A 135 18.70 9.71 12.86
C ASN A 135 17.74 9.00 13.85
N LYS A 136 16.47 9.40 13.82
CA LYS A 136 15.41 8.86 14.70
C LYS A 136 14.60 7.73 14.06
N TYR A 137 14.99 7.31 12.86
CA TYR A 137 14.40 6.17 12.17
C TYR A 137 15.46 5.07 12.03
N GLU A 138 15.04 3.83 12.26
CA GLU A 138 15.92 2.66 12.12
C GLU A 138 15.75 2.00 10.74
N THR A 139 14.54 2.06 10.18
CA THR A 139 14.18 1.32 8.97
C THR A 139 13.36 2.19 8.01
N GLN A 140 13.36 1.83 6.72
CA GLN A 140 12.51 2.49 5.72
C GLN A 140 11.03 2.42 6.11
N TYR A 141 10.61 1.30 6.72
CA TYR A 141 9.23 1.06 7.11
C TYR A 141 8.68 2.13 8.05
N GLU A 142 9.50 2.64 8.97
CA GLU A 142 9.06 3.66 9.93
C GLU A 142 8.80 5.01 9.26
N VAL A 143 9.67 5.43 8.34
CA VAL A 143 9.50 6.66 7.55
C VAL A 143 8.21 6.58 6.74
N MET A 144 8.03 5.47 6.01
CA MET A 144 6.84 5.28 5.18
C MET A 144 5.57 5.15 6.01
N THR A 145 5.65 4.62 7.22
CA THR A 145 4.51 4.55 8.15
C THR A 145 4.12 5.93 8.66
N ASP A 146 5.08 6.78 9.01
CA ASP A 146 4.80 8.16 9.44
C ASP A 146 4.24 8.99 8.28
N LEU A 147 4.83 8.87 7.09
CA LEU A 147 4.36 9.55 5.89
C LEU A 147 2.94 9.10 5.52
N ARG A 148 2.66 7.78 5.54
CA ARG A 148 1.31 7.24 5.31
C ARG A 148 0.32 7.72 6.35
N SER A 149 0.71 7.72 7.63
CA SER A 149 -0.15 8.19 8.71
C SER A 149 -0.57 9.62 8.47
N LEU A 150 0.39 10.51 8.21
CA LEU A 150 0.14 11.92 7.93
C LEU A 150 -0.85 12.12 6.78
N VAL A 151 -0.59 11.44 5.66
CA VAL A 151 -1.42 11.50 4.45
C VAL A 151 -2.81 10.89 4.66
N SER A 152 -2.94 9.85 5.49
CA SER A 152 -4.24 9.20 5.77
C SER A 152 -5.16 10.08 6.62
N PHE A 153 -4.61 10.94 7.48
CA PHE A 153 -5.41 11.88 8.28
C PHE A 153 -5.85 13.11 7.48
N SER A 154 -5.17 13.45 6.39
CA SER A 154 -5.53 14.56 5.51
C SER A 154 -6.72 14.17 4.62
N ASN A 155 -7.93 14.28 5.16
CA ASN A 155 -9.18 13.88 4.50
C ASN A 155 -9.51 14.64 3.21
N SER A 156 -8.80 15.72 2.84
CA SER A 156 -8.94 16.37 1.53
C SER A 156 -8.25 15.63 0.37
N LEU A 157 -7.61 14.47 0.61
CA LEU A 157 -7.02 13.62 -0.42
C LEU A 157 -8.01 12.62 -1.04
N TYR A 158 -9.30 12.98 -1.11
CA TYR A 158 -10.36 12.18 -1.75
C TYR A 158 -10.08 11.84 -3.24
N ASN A 159 -9.05 12.40 -3.86
CA ASN A 159 -8.61 12.05 -5.21
C ASN A 159 -7.54 10.94 -5.28
N GLY A 160 -7.07 10.36 -4.16
CA GLY A 160 -6.19 9.18 -4.17
C GLY A 160 -4.79 9.37 -4.79
N VAL A 161 -4.46 10.57 -5.30
CA VAL A 161 -3.23 10.85 -6.05
C VAL A 161 -1.99 10.65 -5.20
N LEU A 162 -2.03 11.05 -3.92
CA LEU A 162 -0.85 11.00 -3.06
C LEU A 162 -0.58 9.60 -2.48
N THR A 163 -1.64 8.85 -2.12
CA THR A 163 -1.51 7.46 -1.62
C THR A 163 -0.83 6.55 -2.63
N ILE A 164 -1.04 6.77 -3.93
CA ILE A 164 -0.39 5.98 -5.00
C ILE A 164 1.12 6.26 -5.07
N ILE A 165 1.55 7.51 -4.82
CA ILE A 165 2.96 7.92 -4.96
C ILE A 165 3.82 7.34 -3.84
N VAL A 166 3.27 7.23 -2.63
CA VAL A 166 3.99 6.74 -1.43
C VAL A 166 4.31 5.23 -1.52
N CYS A 167 3.63 4.44 -2.35
CA CYS A 167 3.82 2.98 -2.41
C CYS A 167 4.85 2.48 -3.44
N ARG A 168 5.64 3.36 -4.08
CA ARG A 168 6.69 2.90 -5.02
C ARG A 168 7.99 2.57 -4.28
N CYS A 169 8.03 1.46 -3.53
CA CYS A 169 9.31 0.82 -3.24
C CYS A 169 9.83 0.24 -4.56
N LYS A 170 10.98 0.73 -5.02
CA LYS A 170 11.69 0.15 -6.16
C LYS A 170 12.55 -1.01 -5.70
#